data_AF-A0A2N2EJ81-F1
#
_entry.id   AF-A0A2N2EJ81-F1
#
_cell.length_a   1.000
_cell.length_b   1.000
_cell.length_c   1.000
_cell.angle_alpha   90.00
_cell.angle_beta   90.00
_cell.angle_gamma   90.00
#
_symmetry.space_group_name_H-M   'P 1'
#
loop_
_entity.id
_entity.type
_entity.pdbx_description
1 polymer ?
#
loop_
_entity_poly.entity_id
_entity_poly.type
_entity_poly.pdbx_seq_one_letter_code
_entity_poly.pdbx_strand_id
1 'polypeptide(L)'
;MKSMRNLVLIIAVMLLCSCTKIGSEEKSSKESSETVLLAAKIDLFNSTEKLIEKIYTKKYIELYDSLKEIYELSNKANLVSEKTDASANKYIQNLNQLSEDIYNEANKQKSDEIYYAYEKSQLTIISSVASGGDKKQESSGGESSGGGSKEGSGGGDTSGSSSGGESSGGGGEEKQEQPQIVIPQEEALKKYPEIIFTEQDKKILDLTVDLLGYISKVSLESDKENPTTISNREKYLLYKITTLSKLNEYREASDLVSEAQNNWDALYIKVQEENKQDAATINALLKNIKTSVDKKNPVAIELQTKIAIKLLENLSTKSK
;
A
#
# COMPACT_ATOMS: atom_id res chain seq x y z
N MET A 1 -15.86 -30.19 4.43
CA MET A 1 -16.58 -29.19 5.26
C MET A 1 -15.97 -29.03 6.67
N LYS A 2 -14.64 -28.84 6.79
CA LYS A 2 -13.98 -28.59 8.10
C LYS A 2 -13.21 -27.25 8.15
N SER A 3 -13.01 -26.59 7.01
CA SER A 3 -12.27 -25.32 6.92
C SER A 3 -13.12 -24.08 7.28
N MET A 4 -14.45 -24.14 7.10
CA MET A 4 -15.34 -23.01 7.45
C MET A 4 -15.57 -22.83 8.97
N ARG A 5 -15.26 -23.83 9.79
CA ARG A 5 -15.42 -23.72 11.26
C ARG A 5 -14.34 -22.87 11.94
N ASN A 6 -13.17 -22.73 11.32
CA ASN A 6 -12.08 -21.93 11.88
C ASN A 6 -12.20 -20.43 11.52
N LEU A 7 -12.86 -20.09 10.42
CA LEU A 7 -13.09 -18.69 10.04
C LEU A 7 -14.11 -18.00 10.97
N VAL A 8 -15.14 -18.74 11.41
CA VAL A 8 -16.17 -18.23 12.34
C VAL A 8 -15.61 -18.02 13.75
N LEU A 9 -14.57 -18.76 14.15
CA LEU A 9 -13.93 -18.63 15.46
C LEU A 9 -13.03 -17.38 15.57
N ILE A 10 -12.41 -16.93 14.48
CA ILE A 10 -11.57 -15.72 14.50
C ILE A 10 -12.43 -14.44 14.57
N ILE A 11 -13.61 -14.45 13.95
CA ILE A 11 -14.57 -13.34 14.00
C ILE A 11 -15.25 -13.24 15.37
N ALA A 12 -15.48 -14.37 16.06
CA ALA A 12 -16.12 -14.39 17.37
C ALA A 12 -15.23 -13.94 18.54
N VAL A 13 -13.90 -14.02 18.41
CA VAL A 13 -12.96 -13.65 19.50
C VAL A 13 -12.74 -12.14 19.61
N MET A 14 -13.04 -11.35 18.58
CA MET A 14 -12.96 -9.88 18.67
C MET A 14 -14.15 -9.21 19.39
N LEU A 15 -15.20 -9.97 19.73
CA LEU A 15 -16.43 -9.43 20.33
C LEU A 15 -16.54 -9.59 21.86
N LEU A 16 -15.53 -10.14 22.56
CA LEU A 16 -15.66 -10.54 23.98
C LEU A 16 -14.70 -9.87 24.99
N CYS A 17 -13.95 -8.84 24.62
CA CYS A 17 -13.13 -8.08 25.58
C CYS A 17 -13.69 -6.67 25.81
N SER A 18 -14.83 -6.55 26.50
CA SER A 18 -15.24 -5.31 27.18
C SER A 18 -16.29 -5.60 28.27
N CYS A 19 -15.80 -6.02 29.44
CA CYS A 19 -16.57 -6.02 30.68
C CYS A 19 -15.64 -5.72 31.86
N THR A 20 -15.37 -4.43 32.09
CA THR A 20 -15.03 -3.93 33.42
C THR A 20 -15.76 -2.60 33.64
N LYS A 21 -16.95 -2.68 34.26
CA LYS A 21 -17.58 -1.54 34.94
C LYS A 21 -16.67 -1.12 36.10
N ILE A 22 -16.18 0.12 36.07
CA ILE A 22 -15.71 0.83 37.26
C ILE A 22 -16.53 2.11 37.36
N GLY A 23 -17.26 2.24 38.46
CA GLY A 23 -18.13 3.37 38.75
C GLY A 23 -17.37 4.58 39.27
N SER A 24 -18.08 5.72 39.22
CA SER A 24 -17.88 6.99 39.92
C SER A 24 -16.54 7.71 39.76
N GLU A 25 -16.52 8.74 38.90
CA GLU A 25 -16.09 10.11 39.27
C GLU A 25 -16.46 11.09 38.12
N GLU A 26 -17.61 11.73 38.26
CA GLU A 26 -18.09 12.79 37.37
C GLU A 26 -17.48 14.13 37.81
N LYS A 27 -16.41 14.60 37.13
CA LYS A 27 -16.22 16.01 36.70
C LYS A 27 -14.83 16.37 36.12
N SER A 28 -13.86 15.47 36.01
CA SER A 28 -12.56 15.74 35.34
C SER A 28 -12.22 14.84 34.13
N SER A 29 -13.10 13.91 33.75
CA SER A 29 -12.80 12.84 32.78
C SER A 29 -13.32 13.05 31.34
N LYS A 30 -14.12 14.08 31.08
CA LYS A 30 -14.68 14.33 29.74
C LYS A 30 -13.68 14.98 28.77
N GLU A 31 -12.93 15.97 29.24
CA GLU A 31 -11.95 16.70 28.42
C GLU A 31 -10.77 15.81 27.99
N SER A 32 -10.33 14.92 28.88
CA SER A 32 -9.31 13.92 28.55
C SER A 32 -9.82 12.87 27.56
N SER A 33 -11.09 12.47 27.64
CA SER A 33 -11.71 11.54 26.69
C SER A 33 -11.87 12.15 25.29
N GLU A 34 -12.32 13.39 25.17
CA GLU A 34 -12.54 14.04 23.87
C GLU A 34 -11.22 14.29 23.13
N THR A 35 -10.19 14.75 23.85
CA THR A 35 -8.85 14.94 23.30
C THR A 35 -8.24 13.61 22.84
N VAL A 36 -8.38 12.54 23.63
CA VAL A 36 -7.89 11.20 23.28
C VAL A 36 -8.62 10.64 22.06
N LEU A 37 -9.94 10.86 21.95
CA LEU A 37 -10.73 10.45 20.79
C LEU A 37 -10.34 11.22 19.53
N LEU A 38 -10.12 12.53 19.64
CA LEU A 38 -9.66 13.35 18.52
C LEU A 38 -8.27 12.89 18.03
N ALA A 39 -7.34 12.64 18.95
CA ALA A 39 -6.03 12.10 18.61
C ALA A 39 -6.15 10.75 17.89
N ALA A 40 -7.01 9.85 18.37
CA ALA A 40 -7.25 8.56 17.72
C ALA A 40 -7.87 8.70 16.32
N LYS A 41 -8.74 9.69 16.09
CA LYS A 41 -9.27 10.00 14.75
C LYS A 41 -8.19 10.54 13.81
N ILE A 42 -7.29 11.38 14.31
CA ILE A 42 -6.13 11.88 13.54
C ILE A 42 -5.18 10.74 13.20
N ASP A 43 -4.85 9.87 14.15
CA ASP A 43 -4.03 8.67 13.92
C ASP A 43 -4.66 7.79 12.83
N LEU A 44 -5.97 7.54 12.94
CA LEU A 44 -6.71 6.77 11.95
C LEU A 44 -6.70 7.41 10.56
N PHE A 45 -6.87 8.73 10.48
CA PHE A 45 -6.77 9.46 9.22
C PHE A 45 -5.39 9.24 8.58
N ASN A 46 -4.33 9.43 9.36
CA ASN A 46 -2.95 9.27 8.88
C ASN A 46 -2.64 7.83 8.44
N SER A 47 -3.13 6.82 9.16
CA SER A 47 -2.93 5.42 8.78
C SER A 47 -3.74 5.04 7.52
N THR A 48 -4.92 5.64 7.34
CA THR A 48 -5.72 5.48 6.12
C THR A 48 -5.09 6.21 4.92
N GLU A 49 -4.51 7.39 5.14
CA GLU A 49 -3.74 8.13 4.15
C GLU A 49 -2.51 7.35 3.68
N LYS A 50 -1.75 6.75 4.61
CA LYS A 50 -0.64 5.85 4.26
C LYS A 50 -1.09 4.64 3.44
N LEU A 51 -2.29 4.10 3.69
CA LEU A 51 -2.83 3.02 2.87
C LEU A 51 -3.05 3.47 1.42
N ILE A 52 -3.56 4.70 1.20
CA ILE A 52 -3.69 5.29 -0.15
C ILE A 52 -2.33 5.31 -0.86
N GLU A 53 -1.28 5.75 -0.18
CA GLU A 53 0.07 5.80 -0.76
C GLU A 53 0.58 4.40 -1.12
N LYS A 54 0.36 3.42 -0.24
CA LYS A 54 0.82 2.04 -0.47
C LYS A 54 0.05 1.33 -1.57
N ILE A 55 -1.22 1.64 -1.81
CA ILE A 55 -2.01 1.04 -2.92
C ILE A 55 -1.31 1.26 -4.27
N TYR A 56 -0.65 2.40 -4.47
CA TYR A 56 0.11 2.69 -5.69
C TYR A 56 1.31 1.76 -5.90
N THR A 57 1.86 1.17 -4.83
CA THR A 57 2.95 0.20 -4.93
C THR A 57 2.46 -1.18 -5.37
N LYS A 58 1.16 -1.43 -5.28
CA LYS A 58 0.50 -2.69 -5.61
C LYS A 58 1.08 -3.90 -4.90
N LYS A 59 1.67 -3.73 -3.73
CA LYS A 59 2.11 -4.87 -2.92
C LYS A 59 0.98 -5.27 -1.99
N TYR A 60 -0.09 -5.84 -2.55
CA TYR A 60 -1.34 -6.09 -1.80
C TYR A 60 -1.13 -7.01 -0.59
N ILE A 61 -0.16 -7.93 -0.68
CA ILE A 61 0.25 -8.78 0.45
C ILE A 61 0.80 -7.95 1.63
N GLU A 62 1.48 -6.83 1.37
CA GLU A 62 2.03 -5.96 2.41
C GLU A 62 0.97 -5.01 3.03
N LEU A 63 -0.24 -4.95 2.46
CA LEU A 63 -1.31 -4.05 2.93
C LEU A 63 -2.10 -4.61 4.12
N TYR A 64 -1.97 -5.90 4.44
CA TYR A 64 -2.72 -6.52 5.55
C TYR A 64 -2.43 -5.88 6.91
N ASP A 65 -1.17 -5.55 7.18
CA ASP A 65 -0.79 -4.92 8.44
C ASP A 65 -1.41 -3.53 8.57
N SER A 66 -1.51 -2.80 7.45
CA SER A 66 -2.17 -1.49 7.41
C SER A 66 -3.68 -1.59 7.63
N LEU A 67 -4.34 -2.61 7.07
CA LEU A 67 -5.76 -2.86 7.34
C LEU A 67 -6.01 -3.19 8.81
N LYS A 68 -5.18 -4.06 9.40
CA LYS A 68 -5.30 -4.41 10.82
C LYS A 68 -5.16 -3.17 11.72
N GLU A 69 -4.16 -2.34 11.46
CA GLU A 69 -3.96 -1.07 12.16
C GLU A 69 -5.20 -0.15 12.04
N ILE A 70 -5.77 -0.03 10.84
CA ILE A 70 -6.98 0.77 10.59
C ILE A 70 -8.18 0.24 11.38
N TYR A 71 -8.38 -1.08 11.48
CA TYR A 71 -9.44 -1.65 12.31
C TYR A 71 -9.25 -1.30 13.80
N GLU A 72 -8.03 -1.47 14.33
CA GLU A 72 -7.71 -1.16 15.73
C GLU A 72 -7.93 0.33 16.04
N LEU A 73 -7.45 1.21 15.16
CA LEU A 73 -7.63 2.66 15.27
C LEU A 73 -9.09 3.07 15.09
N SER A 74 -9.87 2.41 14.24
CA SER A 74 -11.32 2.67 14.08
C SER A 74 -12.09 2.42 15.36
N ASN A 75 -11.75 1.35 16.09
CA ASN A 75 -12.32 1.05 17.39
C ASN A 75 -11.89 2.09 18.43
N LYS A 76 -10.60 2.44 18.48
CA LYS A 76 -10.06 3.44 19.40
C LYS A 76 -10.64 4.85 19.17
N ALA A 77 -10.85 5.22 17.91
CA ALA A 77 -11.47 6.48 17.49
C ALA A 77 -12.99 6.51 17.74
N ASN A 78 -13.55 5.41 18.24
CA ASN A 78 -14.95 5.25 18.57
C ASN A 78 -15.89 5.47 17.37
N LEU A 79 -15.40 5.19 16.16
CA LEU A 79 -16.17 5.30 14.93
C LEU A 79 -17.20 4.18 14.77
N VAL A 80 -16.98 3.09 15.50
CA VAL A 80 -17.70 1.82 15.38
C VAL A 80 -18.60 1.57 16.60
N SER A 81 -18.55 2.41 17.65
CA SER A 81 -19.34 2.15 18.86
C SER A 81 -20.76 2.75 18.79
N GLU A 82 -21.76 1.90 19.00
CA GLU A 82 -23.14 2.15 19.48
C GLU A 82 -24.03 3.23 18.83
N LYS A 83 -23.57 3.99 17.83
CA LYS A 83 -24.45 4.84 17.01
C LYS A 83 -24.76 4.19 15.68
N THR A 84 -25.95 3.61 15.60
CA THR A 84 -26.64 3.11 14.40
C THR A 84 -27.06 4.27 13.48
N ASP A 85 -26.13 5.11 13.05
CA ASP A 85 -26.40 6.01 11.93
C ASP A 85 -25.94 5.38 10.61
N ALA A 86 -26.62 5.74 9.52
CA ALA A 86 -26.37 5.15 8.21
C ALA A 86 -24.94 5.39 7.69
N SER A 87 -24.26 6.44 8.15
CA SER A 87 -22.90 6.78 7.73
C SER A 87 -21.88 5.87 8.40
N ALA A 88 -22.02 5.62 9.70
CA ALA A 88 -21.20 4.67 10.44
C ALA A 88 -21.34 3.24 9.88
N ASN A 89 -22.57 2.82 9.56
CA ASN A 89 -22.80 1.52 8.93
C ASN A 89 -22.14 1.43 7.54
N LYS A 90 -22.26 2.48 6.72
CA LYS A 90 -21.59 2.55 5.41
C LYS A 90 -20.06 2.51 5.56
N TYR A 91 -19.50 3.17 6.56
CA TYR A 91 -18.06 3.11 6.86
C TYR A 91 -17.60 1.67 7.15
N ILE A 92 -18.31 0.95 8.01
CA ILE A 92 -18.00 -0.44 8.36
C ILE A 92 -18.11 -1.35 7.12
N GLN A 93 -19.16 -1.16 6.32
CA GLN A 93 -19.35 -1.90 5.07
C GLN A 93 -18.20 -1.64 4.09
N ASN A 94 -17.82 -0.38 3.89
CA ASN A 94 -16.71 -0.01 3.03
C ASN A 94 -15.38 -0.57 3.53
N LEU A 95 -15.13 -0.58 4.85
CA LEU A 95 -13.91 -1.13 5.43
C LEU A 95 -13.81 -2.66 5.25
N ASN A 96 -14.93 -3.36 5.41
CA ASN A 96 -15.00 -4.79 5.16
C ASN A 96 -14.82 -5.12 3.67
N GLN A 97 -15.47 -4.35 2.78
CA GLN A 97 -15.32 -4.52 1.34
C GLN A 97 -13.88 -4.23 0.89
N LEU A 98 -13.26 -3.19 1.41
CA LEU A 98 -11.86 -2.86 1.15
C LEU A 98 -10.93 -4.01 1.56
N SER A 99 -11.18 -4.61 2.72
CA SER A 99 -10.40 -5.74 3.22
C SER A 99 -10.56 -6.98 2.33
N GLU A 100 -11.76 -7.26 1.87
CA GLU A 100 -12.03 -8.34 0.92
C GLU A 100 -11.35 -8.08 -0.44
N ASP A 101 -11.47 -6.86 -0.98
CA ASP A 101 -10.89 -6.49 -2.26
C ASP A 101 -9.35 -6.58 -2.24
N ILE A 102 -8.70 -6.12 -1.16
CA ILE A 102 -7.25 -6.25 -0.96
C ILE A 102 -6.86 -7.72 -0.80
N TYR A 103 -7.64 -8.52 -0.06
CA TYR A 103 -7.37 -9.95 0.10
C TYR A 103 -7.41 -10.70 -1.23
N ASN A 104 -8.43 -10.41 -2.06
CA ASN A 104 -8.59 -11.01 -3.36
C ASN A 104 -7.44 -10.65 -4.30
N GLU A 105 -7.02 -9.38 -4.35
CA GLU A 105 -5.90 -8.98 -5.19
C GLU A 105 -4.57 -9.55 -4.69
N ALA A 106 -4.35 -9.62 -3.36
CA ALA A 106 -3.19 -10.29 -2.80
C ALA A 106 -3.13 -11.79 -3.14
N ASN A 107 -4.27 -12.49 -3.17
CA ASN A 107 -4.32 -13.89 -3.60
C ASN A 107 -4.06 -14.05 -5.09
N LYS A 108 -4.60 -13.15 -5.92
CA LYS A 108 -4.32 -13.11 -7.34
C LYS A 108 -2.84 -12.90 -7.61
N GLN A 109 -2.19 -11.98 -6.89
CA GLN A 109 -0.74 -11.78 -6.98
C GLN A 109 0.07 -13.02 -6.64
N LYS A 110 -0.29 -13.76 -5.58
CA LYS A 110 0.35 -15.04 -5.27
C LYS A 110 0.19 -16.06 -6.40
N SER A 111 -0.99 -16.11 -7.02
CA SER A 111 -1.25 -16.98 -8.16
C SER A 111 -0.40 -16.58 -9.37
N ASP A 112 -0.29 -15.29 -9.65
CA ASP A 112 0.49 -14.75 -10.75
C ASP A 112 2.00 -14.99 -10.53
N GLU A 113 2.51 -14.83 -9.30
CA GLU A 113 3.89 -15.17 -8.95
C GLU A 113 4.23 -16.64 -9.23
N ILE A 114 3.32 -17.56 -8.88
CA ILE A 114 3.47 -19.00 -9.18
C ILE A 114 3.45 -19.23 -10.69
N TYR A 115 2.55 -18.56 -11.41
CA TYR A 115 2.45 -18.66 -12.86
C TYR A 115 3.74 -18.17 -13.55
N TYR A 116 4.27 -17.00 -13.17
CA TYR A 116 5.52 -16.48 -13.72
C TYR A 116 6.71 -17.40 -13.42
N ALA A 117 6.78 -17.98 -12.22
CA ALA A 117 7.81 -18.95 -11.89
C ALA A 117 7.71 -20.21 -12.76
N TYR A 118 6.49 -20.70 -13.01
CA TYR A 118 6.24 -21.82 -13.92
C TYR A 118 6.64 -21.46 -15.36
N GLU A 119 6.24 -20.31 -15.88
CA GLU A 119 6.57 -19.86 -17.23
C GLU A 119 8.09 -19.71 -17.42
N LYS A 120 8.79 -19.08 -16.46
CA LYS A 120 10.26 -19.03 -16.45
C LYS A 120 10.86 -20.43 -16.52
N SER A 121 10.33 -21.39 -15.75
CA SER A 121 10.83 -22.77 -15.79
C SER A 121 10.65 -23.43 -17.16
N GLN A 122 9.51 -23.22 -17.82
CA GLN A 122 9.24 -23.75 -19.16
C GLN A 122 10.18 -23.10 -20.20
N LEU A 123 10.37 -21.79 -20.14
CA LEU A 123 11.29 -21.08 -21.03
C LEU A 123 12.75 -21.48 -20.79
N THR A 124 13.16 -21.79 -19.56
CA THR A 124 14.49 -22.34 -19.24
C THR A 124 14.68 -23.72 -19.89
N ILE A 125 13.65 -24.57 -19.84
CA ILE A 125 13.69 -25.87 -20.52
C ILE A 125 13.78 -25.66 -22.04
N ILE A 126 12.93 -24.81 -22.63
CA ILE A 126 12.93 -24.56 -24.08
C ILE A 126 14.29 -23.99 -24.54
N SER A 127 14.82 -23.01 -23.83
CA SER A 127 16.11 -22.40 -24.15
C SER A 127 17.25 -23.39 -24.01
N SER A 128 17.28 -24.24 -22.97
CA SER A 128 18.32 -25.28 -22.85
C SER A 128 18.24 -26.34 -23.95
N VAL A 129 17.04 -26.71 -24.41
CA VAL A 129 16.84 -27.62 -25.56
C VAL A 129 17.27 -26.96 -26.87
N ALA A 130 16.89 -25.70 -27.09
CA ALA A 130 17.29 -24.94 -28.28
C ALA A 130 18.80 -24.69 -28.34
N SER A 131 19.44 -24.51 -27.19
CA SER A 131 20.90 -24.33 -27.06
C SER A 131 21.68 -25.66 -27.16
N GLY A 132 21.01 -26.80 -26.99
CA GLY A 132 21.60 -28.15 -27.02
C GLY A 132 21.64 -28.81 -28.41
N GLY A 133 21.28 -28.08 -29.47
CA GLY A 133 21.17 -28.61 -30.83
C GLY A 133 22.48 -28.84 -31.60
N ASP A 134 23.61 -28.27 -31.16
CA ASP A 134 24.90 -28.38 -31.88
C ASP A 134 26.00 -29.03 -31.03
N LYS A 135 25.85 -30.34 -30.74
CA LYS A 135 27.00 -31.26 -30.57
C LYS A 135 26.66 -32.66 -31.07
N LYS A 136 26.51 -32.80 -32.39
CA LYS A 136 26.97 -34.00 -33.07
C LYS A 136 28.20 -33.63 -33.90
N GLN A 137 29.37 -33.99 -33.39
CA GLN A 137 30.46 -34.38 -34.27
C GLN A 137 30.79 -35.84 -33.93
N GLU A 138 30.45 -36.69 -34.88
CA GLU A 138 30.81 -38.10 -34.95
C GLU A 138 32.33 -38.26 -34.86
N SER A 139 32.78 -39.18 -34.01
CA SER A 139 33.98 -39.96 -34.32
C SER A 139 33.72 -41.40 -33.90
N SER A 140 33.44 -42.19 -34.92
CA SER A 140 33.43 -43.65 -34.94
C SER A 140 34.71 -44.27 -34.37
N GLY A 141 34.56 -45.41 -33.69
CA GLY A 141 35.52 -46.51 -33.75
C GLY A 141 36.18 -46.90 -32.43
N GLY A 142 36.00 -48.17 -32.03
CA GLY A 142 36.95 -48.87 -31.16
C GLY A 142 36.32 -49.71 -30.06
N GLU A 143 36.31 -51.02 -30.27
CA GLU A 143 35.89 -52.08 -29.36
C GLU A 143 36.70 -52.13 -28.04
N SER A 144 36.09 -52.75 -27.02
CA SER A 144 36.62 -53.94 -26.31
C SER A 144 36.63 -53.87 -24.77
N SER A 145 35.87 -54.82 -24.19
CA SER A 145 36.22 -55.72 -23.06
C SER A 145 36.46 -55.21 -21.63
N GLY A 146 35.76 -55.89 -20.69
CA GLY A 146 36.22 -56.19 -19.32
C GLY A 146 35.78 -55.15 -18.29
N GLY A 147 35.00 -55.45 -17.24
CA GLY A 147 35.00 -56.63 -16.39
C GLY A 147 35.79 -56.32 -15.12
N GLY A 148 35.13 -56.28 -13.95
CA GLY A 148 35.81 -56.34 -12.65
C GLY A 148 35.27 -55.43 -11.56
N SER A 149 34.42 -56.01 -10.71
CA SER A 149 34.08 -55.52 -9.37
C SER A 149 35.31 -55.42 -8.46
N LYS A 150 35.34 -54.44 -7.54
CA LYS A 150 35.74 -54.68 -6.13
C LYS A 150 35.35 -53.51 -5.21
N GLU A 151 34.67 -53.91 -4.14
CA GLU A 151 34.37 -53.20 -2.91
C GLU A 151 35.64 -52.81 -2.14
N GLY A 152 35.52 -51.86 -1.20
CA GLY A 152 36.49 -51.75 -0.11
C GLY A 152 36.47 -50.46 0.68
N SER A 153 35.58 -50.38 1.68
CA SER A 153 35.59 -49.42 2.78
C SER A 153 36.92 -49.36 3.55
N GLY A 154 37.24 -48.19 4.11
CA GLY A 154 38.23 -48.05 5.17
C GLY A 154 38.42 -46.59 5.59
N GLY A 155 37.75 -46.19 6.68
CA GLY A 155 37.94 -44.90 7.35
C GLY A 155 39.20 -44.85 8.22
N GLY A 156 39.54 -43.65 8.68
CA GLY A 156 40.56 -43.43 9.70
C GLY A 156 41.19 -42.04 9.64
N ASP A 157 40.75 -41.18 10.56
CA ASP A 157 41.25 -39.84 10.85
C ASP A 157 42.77 -39.78 11.16
N THR A 158 43.41 -38.63 10.89
CA THR A 158 43.91 -37.70 11.93
C THR A 158 44.79 -36.56 11.36
N SER A 159 44.42 -35.33 11.74
CA SER A 159 45.21 -34.13 12.07
C SER A 159 46.56 -33.82 11.39
N GLY A 160 46.66 -32.58 10.85
CA GLY A 160 47.94 -31.89 10.65
C GLY A 160 47.78 -30.51 9.99
N SER A 161 47.42 -29.48 10.76
CA SER A 161 47.57 -28.07 10.36
C SER A 161 49.03 -27.66 10.35
N SER A 162 49.52 -27.00 9.28
CA SER A 162 50.14 -25.65 9.35
C SER A 162 50.80 -25.23 8.02
N SER A 163 50.63 -23.94 7.73
CA SER A 163 51.49 -23.02 6.95
C SER A 163 51.40 -22.98 5.42
N GLY A 164 50.94 -21.82 4.94
CA GLY A 164 51.78 -20.90 4.17
C GLY A 164 51.88 -21.15 2.67
N GLY A 165 51.21 -20.32 1.87
CA GLY A 165 51.46 -20.23 0.44
C GLY A 165 50.48 -19.32 -0.28
N GLU A 166 50.72 -18.01 -0.25
CA GLU A 166 50.14 -17.08 -1.20
C GLU A 166 50.63 -17.45 -2.61
N SER A 167 49.71 -17.64 -3.55
CA SER A 167 50.03 -17.60 -4.99
C SER A 167 48.86 -17.02 -5.76
N SER A 168 48.98 -15.73 -6.04
CA SER A 168 48.21 -15.01 -7.06
C SER A 168 48.61 -15.53 -8.44
N GLY A 169 47.65 -15.99 -9.24
CA GLY A 169 47.91 -16.35 -10.63
C GLY A 169 46.73 -16.94 -11.37
N GLY A 170 45.94 -16.07 -11.99
CA GLY A 170 45.34 -16.32 -13.32
C GLY A 170 44.23 -17.37 -13.40
N GLY A 171 42.99 -16.92 -13.33
CA GLY A 171 41.82 -17.71 -13.69
C GLY A 171 40.55 -16.96 -13.38
N GLY A 172 40.36 -15.80 -14.00
CA GLY A 172 39.09 -15.10 -13.97
C GLY A 172 38.04 -15.97 -14.65
N GLU A 173 37.34 -16.79 -13.87
CA GLU A 173 36.00 -17.21 -14.23
C GLU A 173 35.17 -15.93 -14.34
N GLU A 174 35.09 -15.39 -15.56
CA GLU A 174 33.90 -14.63 -15.94
C GLU A 174 32.73 -15.58 -15.67
N LYS A 175 32.08 -15.41 -14.52
CA LYS A 175 30.74 -15.91 -14.30
C LYS A 175 29.93 -15.34 -15.44
N GLN A 176 29.78 -16.10 -16.52
CA GLN A 176 28.75 -15.86 -17.52
C GLN A 176 27.45 -15.87 -16.73
N GLU A 177 26.93 -14.67 -16.44
CA GLU A 177 25.57 -14.52 -15.97
C GLU A 177 24.71 -15.23 -16.99
N GLN A 178 24.14 -16.38 -16.58
CA GLN A 178 23.18 -17.06 -17.44
C GLN A 178 22.10 -16.03 -17.79
N PRO A 179 21.71 -15.91 -19.08
CA PRO A 179 20.71 -14.94 -19.48
C PRO A 179 19.46 -15.16 -18.62
N GLN A 180 19.17 -14.19 -17.76
CA GLN A 180 18.04 -14.29 -16.85
C GLN A 180 16.77 -14.17 -17.68
N ILE A 181 15.94 -15.21 -17.67
CA ILE A 181 14.65 -15.19 -18.37
C ILE A 181 13.74 -14.22 -17.64
N VAL A 182 13.37 -13.14 -18.32
CA VAL A 182 12.49 -12.09 -17.82
C VAL A 182 11.10 -12.26 -18.44
N ILE A 183 10.08 -12.36 -17.60
CA ILE A 183 8.68 -12.27 -18.05
C ILE A 183 8.34 -10.78 -18.17
N PRO A 184 7.97 -10.27 -19.37
CA PRO A 184 7.72 -8.84 -19.56
C PRO A 184 6.64 -8.26 -18.64
N GLN A 185 5.61 -9.05 -18.32
CA GLN A 185 4.50 -8.63 -17.45
C GLN A 185 4.95 -8.43 -16.01
N GLU A 186 5.73 -9.37 -15.45
CA GLU A 186 6.32 -9.28 -14.12
C GLU A 186 7.27 -8.07 -14.02
N GLU A 187 8.11 -7.86 -15.04
CA GLU A 187 9.07 -6.76 -15.06
C GLU A 187 8.39 -5.38 -15.19
N ALA A 188 7.32 -5.29 -15.97
CA ALA A 188 6.54 -4.07 -16.12
C ALA A 188 5.82 -3.70 -14.80
N LEU A 189 5.22 -4.67 -14.11
CA LEU A 189 4.60 -4.47 -12.80
C LEU A 189 5.63 -4.07 -11.73
N LYS A 190 6.86 -4.58 -11.81
CA LYS A 190 7.94 -4.23 -10.90
C LYS A 190 8.51 -2.84 -11.15
N LYS A 191 8.66 -2.44 -12.42
CA LYS A 191 9.28 -1.15 -12.80
C LYS A 191 8.31 0.02 -12.81
N TYR A 192 7.05 -0.22 -13.18
CA TYR A 192 6.06 0.83 -13.41
C TYR A 192 4.68 0.49 -12.82
N PRO A 193 4.58 0.09 -11.53
CA PRO A 193 3.32 -0.32 -10.92
C PRO A 193 2.26 0.79 -11.03
N GLU A 194 2.65 2.05 -10.88
CA GLU A 194 1.77 3.22 -10.95
C GLU A 194 1.16 3.48 -12.33
N ILE A 195 1.79 3.01 -13.40
CA ILE A 195 1.30 3.21 -14.78
C ILE A 195 0.21 2.18 -15.13
N ILE A 196 0.32 0.95 -14.62
CA ILE A 196 -0.56 -0.17 -14.98
C ILE A 196 -1.83 -0.19 -14.11
N PHE A 197 -2.45 0.95 -13.84
CA PHE A 197 -3.53 1.05 -12.83
C PHE A 197 -4.85 0.42 -13.33
N THR A 198 -5.29 -0.68 -12.72
CA THR A 198 -6.46 -1.47 -13.10
C THR A 198 -7.77 -0.91 -12.53
N GLU A 199 -8.92 -1.35 -13.05
CA GLU A 199 -10.23 -0.98 -12.48
C GLU A 199 -10.40 -1.43 -11.01
N GLN A 200 -9.81 -2.58 -10.65
CA GLN A 200 -9.83 -3.03 -9.25
C GLN A 200 -8.95 -2.13 -8.38
N ASP A 201 -7.78 -1.69 -8.86
CA ASP A 201 -6.94 -0.72 -8.14
C ASP A 201 -7.69 0.60 -7.90
N LYS A 202 -8.45 1.07 -8.91
CA LYS A 202 -9.30 2.27 -8.79
C LYS A 202 -10.41 2.09 -7.77
N LYS A 203 -11.09 0.94 -7.76
CA LYS A 203 -12.14 0.62 -6.77
C LYS A 203 -11.59 0.59 -5.34
N ILE A 204 -10.45 -0.06 -5.14
CA ILE A 204 -9.75 -0.12 -3.84
C ILE A 204 -9.35 1.29 -3.38
N LEU A 205 -8.77 2.09 -4.29
CA LEU A 205 -8.41 3.47 -4.02
C LEU A 205 -9.63 4.31 -3.65
N ASP A 206 -10.73 4.20 -4.39
CA ASP A 206 -11.95 4.96 -4.14
C ASP A 206 -12.60 4.62 -2.80
N LEU A 207 -12.70 3.32 -2.47
CA LEU A 207 -13.16 2.88 -1.15
C LEU A 207 -12.28 3.43 -0.03
N THR A 208 -10.96 3.41 -0.20
CA THR A 208 -10.01 3.93 0.80
C THR A 208 -10.19 5.43 1.01
N VAL A 209 -10.37 6.20 -0.08
CA VAL A 209 -10.62 7.64 -0.02
C VAL A 209 -11.99 7.96 0.60
N ASP A 210 -13.00 7.13 0.35
CA ASP A 210 -14.32 7.25 0.99
C ASP A 210 -14.25 7.04 2.51
N LEU A 211 -13.46 6.07 2.98
CA LEU A 211 -13.18 5.89 4.41
C LEU A 211 -12.53 7.15 4.98
N LEU A 212 -11.51 7.69 4.29
CA LEU A 212 -10.83 8.92 4.67
C LEU A 212 -11.81 10.10 4.79
N GLY A 213 -12.79 10.19 3.88
CA GLY A 213 -13.83 11.22 3.90
C GLY A 213 -14.73 11.17 5.13
N TYR A 214 -15.13 9.95 5.54
CA TYR A 214 -15.90 9.78 6.77
C TYR A 214 -15.07 10.12 8.01
N ILE A 215 -13.82 9.66 8.08
CA ILE A 215 -12.90 9.97 9.18
C ILE A 215 -12.66 11.48 9.29
N SER A 216 -12.45 12.16 8.15
CA SER A 216 -12.34 13.63 8.10
C SER A 216 -13.58 14.31 8.67
N LYS A 217 -14.77 13.90 8.22
CA LYS A 217 -16.05 14.47 8.66
C LYS A 217 -16.21 14.36 10.18
N VAL A 218 -16.03 13.17 10.74
CA VAL A 218 -16.22 12.97 12.19
C VAL A 218 -15.15 13.66 13.05
N SER A 219 -13.97 13.93 12.47
CA SER A 219 -12.90 14.67 13.13
C SER A 219 -13.27 16.15 13.21
N LEU A 220 -13.74 16.70 12.08
CA LEU A 220 -14.23 18.08 12.00
C LEU A 220 -15.46 18.30 12.89
N GLU A 221 -16.36 17.33 13.01
CA GLU A 221 -17.49 17.41 13.93
C GLU A 221 -17.07 17.44 15.41
N SER A 222 -15.91 16.88 15.75
CA SER A 222 -15.36 16.92 17.12
C SER A 222 -14.65 18.22 17.43
N ASP A 223 -13.90 18.78 16.48
CA ASP A 223 -13.26 20.07 16.63
C ASP A 223 -13.12 20.77 15.27
N LYS A 224 -13.90 21.84 15.09
CA LYS A 224 -13.96 22.62 13.84
C LYS A 224 -12.91 23.71 13.74
N GLU A 225 -12.30 24.10 14.86
CA GLU A 225 -11.26 25.13 14.91
C GLU A 225 -9.86 24.51 14.84
N ASN A 226 -9.74 23.20 15.11
CA ASN A 226 -8.46 22.49 15.06
C ASN A 226 -7.83 22.53 13.64
N PRO A 227 -6.62 23.10 13.49
CA PRO A 227 -5.97 23.20 12.18
C PRO A 227 -5.73 21.85 11.50
N THR A 228 -5.51 20.79 12.27
CA THR A 228 -5.27 19.44 11.73
C THR A 228 -6.55 18.80 11.20
N THR A 229 -7.71 18.99 11.84
CA THR A 229 -8.98 18.44 11.34
C THR A 229 -9.39 19.11 10.03
N ILE A 230 -9.15 20.41 9.95
CA ILE A 230 -9.33 21.23 8.74
C ILE A 230 -8.38 20.78 7.64
N SER A 231 -7.08 20.67 7.93
CA SER A 231 -6.08 20.18 6.97
C SER A 231 -6.44 18.79 6.44
N ASN A 232 -6.85 17.88 7.32
CA ASN A 232 -7.31 16.54 6.94
C ASN A 232 -8.56 16.58 6.03
N ARG A 233 -9.46 17.55 6.21
CA ARG A 233 -10.58 17.77 5.28
C ARG A 233 -10.10 18.16 3.89
N GLU A 234 -9.17 19.10 3.79
CA GLU A 234 -8.60 19.52 2.51
C GLU A 234 -7.81 18.40 1.83
N LYS A 235 -7.01 17.65 2.59
CA LYS A 235 -6.31 16.46 2.07
C LYS A 235 -7.28 15.43 1.50
N TYR A 236 -8.37 15.12 2.21
CA TYR A 236 -9.42 14.24 1.71
C TYR A 236 -9.99 14.73 0.37
N LEU A 237 -10.35 16.02 0.26
CA LEU A 237 -10.92 16.57 -0.98
C LEU A 237 -9.93 16.41 -2.14
N LEU A 238 -8.65 16.70 -1.92
CA LEU A 238 -7.59 16.53 -2.93
C LEU A 238 -7.41 15.07 -3.37
N TYR A 239 -7.47 14.12 -2.43
CA TYR A 239 -7.47 12.69 -2.77
C TYR A 239 -8.70 12.30 -3.58
N LYS A 240 -9.91 12.74 -3.19
CA LYS A 240 -11.15 12.40 -3.90
C LYS A 240 -11.19 13.02 -5.30
N ILE A 241 -10.77 14.27 -5.48
CA ILE A 241 -10.61 14.90 -6.80
C ILE A 241 -9.68 14.06 -7.70
N THR A 242 -8.54 13.60 -7.14
CA THR A 242 -7.59 12.76 -7.87
C THR A 242 -8.25 11.44 -8.29
N THR A 243 -8.92 10.75 -7.36
CA THR A 243 -9.58 9.48 -7.65
C THR A 243 -10.70 9.62 -8.69
N LEU A 244 -11.59 10.61 -8.54
CA LEU A 244 -12.67 10.88 -9.50
C LEU A 244 -12.11 11.16 -10.90
N SER A 245 -10.98 11.88 -11.01
CA SER A 245 -10.35 12.11 -12.31
C SER A 245 -9.87 10.81 -12.98
N LYS A 246 -9.38 9.83 -12.20
CA LYS A 246 -8.98 8.49 -12.68
C LYS A 246 -10.18 7.61 -13.07
N LEU A 247 -11.35 7.91 -12.50
CA LEU A 247 -12.65 7.30 -12.83
C LEU A 247 -13.39 8.03 -13.98
N ASN A 248 -12.83 9.12 -14.52
CA ASN A 248 -13.44 10.00 -15.51
C ASN A 248 -14.70 10.76 -15.03
N GLU A 249 -14.85 10.93 -13.71
CA GLU A 249 -15.98 11.62 -13.07
C GLU A 249 -15.69 13.12 -12.89
N TYR A 250 -15.33 13.81 -13.98
CA TYR A 250 -14.83 15.19 -13.95
C TYR A 250 -15.84 16.23 -13.43
N ARG A 251 -17.15 15.98 -13.58
CA ARG A 251 -18.18 16.87 -13.04
C ARG A 251 -18.09 16.92 -11.51
N GLU A 252 -18.10 15.75 -10.89
CA GLU A 252 -18.04 15.61 -9.44
C GLU A 252 -16.67 16.07 -8.90
N ALA A 253 -15.59 15.81 -9.66
CA ALA A 253 -14.28 16.39 -9.36
C ALA A 253 -14.31 17.93 -9.36
N SER A 254 -15.00 18.56 -10.31
CA SER A 254 -15.11 20.03 -10.41
C SER A 254 -15.90 20.63 -9.25
N ASP A 255 -16.96 19.96 -8.81
CA ASP A 255 -17.74 20.34 -7.63
C ASP A 255 -16.87 20.29 -6.37
N LEU A 256 -16.08 19.23 -6.19
CA LEU A 256 -15.15 19.10 -5.07
C LEU A 256 -13.99 20.10 -5.11
N VAL A 257 -13.49 20.46 -6.30
CA VAL A 257 -12.49 21.54 -6.41
C VAL A 257 -13.07 22.87 -5.96
N SER A 258 -14.33 23.13 -6.29
CA SER A 258 -15.01 24.35 -5.86
C SER A 258 -15.25 24.35 -4.35
N GLU A 259 -15.60 23.19 -3.77
CA GLU A 259 -15.68 23.02 -2.31
C GLU A 259 -14.32 23.27 -1.63
N ALA A 260 -13.23 22.66 -2.12
CA ALA A 260 -11.89 22.85 -1.59
C ALA A 260 -11.44 24.32 -1.67
N GLN A 261 -11.72 25.00 -2.78
CA GLN A 261 -11.42 26.43 -2.92
C GLN A 261 -12.19 27.28 -1.90
N ASN A 262 -13.49 27.02 -1.71
CA ASN A 262 -14.30 27.78 -0.75
C ASN A 262 -13.80 27.58 0.69
N ASN A 263 -13.47 26.34 1.06
CA ASN A 263 -12.91 26.04 2.38
C ASN A 263 -11.55 26.71 2.55
N TRP A 264 -10.68 26.59 1.54
CA TRP A 264 -9.36 27.20 1.56
C TRP A 264 -9.42 28.72 1.68
N ASP A 265 -10.31 29.39 0.96
CA ASP A 265 -10.47 30.86 1.02
C ASP A 265 -10.87 31.32 2.44
N ALA A 266 -11.66 30.53 3.17
CA ALA A 266 -12.01 30.80 4.56
C ALA A 266 -10.81 30.65 5.52
N LEU A 267 -9.88 29.75 5.21
CA LEU A 267 -8.68 29.46 6.01
C LEU A 267 -7.49 30.32 5.64
N TYR A 268 -7.47 30.81 4.40
CA TYR A 268 -6.34 31.47 3.78
C TYR A 268 -5.85 32.65 4.61
N ILE A 269 -6.76 33.44 5.19
CA ILE A 269 -6.40 34.59 6.03
C ILE A 269 -5.60 34.15 7.26
N LYS A 270 -6.08 33.13 7.99
CA LYS A 270 -5.39 32.59 9.18
C LYS A 270 -4.02 32.02 8.80
N VAL A 271 -3.96 31.22 7.73
CA VAL A 271 -2.71 30.55 7.30
C VAL A 271 -1.70 31.53 6.70
N GLN A 272 -2.15 32.57 6.00
CA GLN A 272 -1.27 33.57 5.39
C GLN A 272 -0.48 34.36 6.43
N GLU A 273 -1.08 34.61 7.60
CA GLU A 273 -0.41 35.29 8.72
C GLU A 273 0.76 34.46 9.28
N GLU A 274 0.64 33.13 9.27
CA GLU A 274 1.67 32.21 9.77
C GLU A 274 2.71 31.83 8.69
N ASN A 275 2.28 31.61 7.45
CA ASN A 275 3.13 31.14 6.35
C ASN A 275 2.63 31.60 4.97
N LYS A 276 2.95 32.85 4.63
CA LYS A 276 2.53 33.51 3.38
C LYS A 276 2.90 32.74 2.10
N GLN A 277 4.07 32.10 2.06
CA GLN A 277 4.55 31.41 0.85
C GLN A 277 3.76 30.14 0.58
N ASP A 278 3.58 29.28 1.59
CA ASP A 278 2.81 28.04 1.44
C ASP A 278 1.35 28.37 1.15
N ALA A 279 0.79 29.39 1.83
CA ALA A 279 -0.58 29.82 1.59
C ALA A 279 -0.82 30.27 0.14
N ALA A 280 0.09 31.10 -0.40
CA ALA A 280 0.00 31.56 -1.79
C ALA A 280 0.15 30.39 -2.79
N THR A 281 1.03 29.44 -2.47
CA THR A 281 1.29 28.27 -3.32
C THR A 281 0.09 27.33 -3.36
N ILE A 282 -0.53 27.02 -2.21
CA ILE A 282 -1.76 26.20 -2.15
C ILE A 282 -2.89 26.86 -2.93
N ASN A 283 -3.10 28.18 -2.78
CA ASN A 283 -4.12 28.90 -3.55
C ASN A 283 -3.88 28.81 -5.08
N ALA A 284 -2.63 28.95 -5.52
CA ALA A 284 -2.27 28.78 -6.92
C ALA A 284 -2.50 27.33 -7.41
N LEU A 285 -2.18 26.34 -6.58
CA LEU A 285 -2.41 24.92 -6.89
C LEU A 285 -3.89 24.61 -7.04
N LEU A 286 -4.77 25.07 -6.15
CA LEU A 286 -6.22 24.83 -6.28
C LEU A 286 -6.81 25.39 -7.58
N LYS A 287 -6.39 26.60 -7.97
CA LYS A 287 -6.75 27.20 -9.28
C LYS A 287 -6.23 26.38 -10.46
N ASN A 288 -5.01 25.87 -10.36
CA ASN A 288 -4.42 25.02 -11.38
C ASN A 288 -5.12 23.66 -11.46
N ILE A 289 -5.50 23.06 -10.33
CA ILE A 289 -6.27 21.81 -10.26
C ILE A 289 -7.61 22.00 -10.97
N LYS A 290 -8.31 23.11 -10.71
CA LYS A 290 -9.55 23.45 -11.44
C LYS A 290 -9.35 23.44 -12.95
N THR A 291 -8.32 24.15 -13.41
CA THR A 291 -7.97 24.21 -14.83
C THR A 291 -7.64 22.83 -15.40
N SER A 292 -6.95 21.98 -14.63
CA SER A 292 -6.60 20.62 -15.03
C SER A 292 -7.82 19.69 -15.09
N VAL A 293 -8.80 19.85 -14.17
CA VAL A 293 -10.10 19.17 -14.19
C VAL A 293 -10.91 19.57 -15.42
N ASP A 294 -11.00 20.87 -15.73
CA ASP A 294 -11.72 21.37 -16.91
C ASP A 294 -11.09 20.85 -18.22
N LYS A 295 -9.76 20.74 -18.25
CA LYS A 295 -8.99 20.16 -19.36
C LYS A 295 -8.97 18.64 -19.39
N LYS A 296 -9.59 17.97 -18.40
CA LYS A 296 -9.61 16.51 -18.24
C LYS A 296 -8.22 15.87 -18.27
N ASN A 297 -7.27 16.46 -17.54
CA ASN A 297 -5.89 15.99 -17.48
C ASN A 297 -5.59 15.31 -16.13
N PRO A 298 -5.78 13.99 -16.00
CA PRO A 298 -5.63 13.27 -14.73
C PRO A 298 -4.20 13.30 -14.19
N VAL A 299 -3.19 13.32 -15.07
CA VAL A 299 -1.78 13.38 -14.67
C VAL A 299 -1.45 14.73 -14.02
N ALA A 300 -1.91 15.84 -14.63
CA ALA A 300 -1.72 17.16 -14.08
C ALA A 300 -2.46 17.33 -12.74
N ILE A 301 -3.69 16.81 -12.64
CA ILE A 301 -4.46 16.79 -11.39
C ILE A 301 -3.66 16.07 -10.31
N GLU A 302 -3.23 14.83 -10.56
CA GLU A 302 -2.50 14.02 -9.58
C GLU A 302 -1.19 14.68 -9.10
N LEU A 303 -0.41 15.28 -10.01
CA LEU A 303 0.82 15.96 -9.62
C LEU A 303 0.54 17.20 -8.77
N GLN A 304 -0.45 18.00 -9.15
CA GLN A 304 -0.81 19.23 -8.43
C GLN A 304 -1.41 18.92 -7.05
N THR A 305 -2.28 17.91 -6.96
CA THR A 305 -2.88 17.48 -5.67
C THR A 305 -1.82 16.90 -4.74
N LYS A 306 -0.87 16.09 -5.23
CA LYS A 306 0.26 15.59 -4.41
C LYS A 306 1.11 16.72 -3.83
N ILE A 307 1.38 17.77 -4.60
CA ILE A 307 2.13 18.93 -4.11
C ILE A 307 1.31 19.68 -3.05
N ALA A 308 0.02 19.89 -3.30
CA ALA A 308 -0.86 20.58 -2.36
C ALA A 308 -1.00 19.82 -1.02
N ILE A 309 -1.14 18.49 -1.06
CA ILE A 309 -1.19 17.63 0.13
C ILE A 309 0.08 17.78 0.97
N LYS A 310 1.27 17.72 0.36
CA LYS A 310 2.55 17.93 1.06
C LYS A 310 2.66 19.30 1.73
N LEU A 311 2.09 20.34 1.11
CA LEU A 311 2.08 21.68 1.71
C LEU A 311 1.10 21.76 2.90
N LEU A 312 -0.03 21.05 2.85
CA LEU A 312 -0.98 20.95 3.97
C LEU A 312 -0.38 20.21 5.19
N GLU A 313 0.51 19.24 4.98
CA GLU A 313 1.25 18.58 6.08
C GLU A 313 2.09 19.58 6.90
N ASN A 314 2.68 20.57 6.24
CA ASN A 314 3.47 21.62 6.90
C ASN A 314 2.60 22.56 7.76
N LEU A 315 1.31 22.69 7.45
CA LEU A 315 0.36 23.47 8.24
C LEU A 315 -0.12 22.69 9.48
N SER A 316 -0.24 21.38 9.35
CA SER A 316 -0.72 20.47 10.41
C SER A 316 0.28 20.32 11.57
N THR A 317 1.55 20.68 11.36
CA THR A 317 2.66 20.43 12.30
C THR A 317 3.18 21.68 13.02
N LYS A 318 2.75 22.88 12.63
CA LYS A 318 3.28 24.16 13.16
C LYS A 318 2.44 24.81 14.27
N SER A 319 1.24 24.29 14.57
CA SER A 319 0.44 24.72 15.71
C SER A 319 1.03 24.18 17.03
N LYS A 320 2.06 24.83 17.55
CA LYS A 320 2.56 24.67 18.93
C LYS A 320 2.27 25.93 19.73
#